data_AF-T1BPY1-F1
#
_entry.id   AF-T1BPY1-F1
#
_cell.length_a   1.000
_cell.length_b   1.000
_cell.length_c   1.000
_cell.angle_alpha   90.00
_cell.angle_beta   90.00
_cell.angle_gamma   90.00
#
_symmetry.space_group_name_H-M   'P 1'
#
loop_
_entity.id
_entity.type
_entity.pdbx_description
1 polymer ?
#
loop_
_entity_poly.entity_id
_entity_poly.type
_entity_poly.pdbx_seq_one_letter_code
_entity_poly.pdbx_strand_id
1 'polypeptide(L)'
;QEENRKIVDGLNGRIVEFEKENKRLVDENRKQREELEEYRKRHPATVGVKNGKTYDVKQENAATGTAEGTGKRKQGAQTGHKGHFRKTPKITDRIAIHAKQFQCPECSSPLVRRGFRKRVIEDVPPVTPRIVQYRIERMYCTKCRKFHEPDVDIALPGATLSIRAMLIVAFFKTGMRMSIEDVSMTMREIFGLSIS
;
A
#
# COMPACT_ATOMS: atom_id res chain seq x y z
N GLN A 1 71.10 -27.27 -41.60
CA GLN A 1 71.07 -27.71 -40.17
C GLN A 1 70.90 -26.53 -39.22
N GLU A 2 71.57 -25.39 -39.46
CA GLU A 2 71.41 -24.14 -38.70
C GLU A 2 69.98 -23.59 -38.65
N GLU A 3 69.25 -23.64 -39.76
CA GLU A 3 67.90 -23.08 -39.90
C GLU A 3 66.84 -23.85 -39.11
N ASN A 4 66.92 -25.19 -39.11
CA ASN A 4 66.07 -26.05 -38.28
C ASN A 4 66.31 -25.82 -36.79
N ARG A 5 67.53 -25.49 -36.37
CA ARG A 5 67.86 -25.20 -34.97
C ARG A 5 67.19 -23.89 -34.50
N LYS A 6 67.23 -22.84 -35.32
CA LYS A 6 66.53 -21.57 -35.04
C LYS A 6 65.02 -21.74 -34.96
N ILE A 7 64.44 -22.60 -35.80
CA ILE A 7 63.01 -22.93 -35.76
C ILE A 7 62.65 -23.67 -34.46
N VAL A 8 63.45 -24.66 -34.05
CA VAL A 8 63.24 -25.41 -32.79
C VAL A 8 63.36 -24.49 -31.58
N ASP A 9 64.34 -23.59 -31.55
CA ASP A 9 64.51 -22.63 -30.46
C ASP A 9 63.35 -21.63 -30.38
N GLY A 10 62.83 -21.17 -31.53
CA GLY A 10 61.64 -20.32 -31.60
C GLY A 10 60.35 -21.03 -31.15
N LEU A 11 60.20 -22.32 -31.48
CA LEU A 11 59.09 -23.15 -31.00
C LEU A 11 59.16 -23.39 -29.49
N ASN A 12 60.35 -23.67 -28.96
CA ASN A 12 60.57 -23.82 -27.52
C ASN A 12 60.27 -22.53 -26.75
N GLY A 13 60.61 -21.36 -27.31
CA GLY A 13 60.25 -20.07 -26.73
C GLY A 13 58.72 -19.88 -26.62
N ARG A 14 57.97 -20.22 -27.66
CA ARG A 14 56.51 -20.17 -27.66
C ARG A 14 55.88 -21.20 -26.71
N ILE A 15 56.47 -22.38 -26.57
CA ILE A 15 56.03 -23.40 -25.60
C ILE A 15 56.12 -22.84 -24.19
N VAL A 16 57.25 -22.22 -23.83
CA VAL A 16 57.45 -21.61 -22.50
C VAL A 16 56.46 -20.47 -22.25
N GLU A 17 56.15 -19.66 -23.27
CA GLU A 17 55.17 -18.59 -23.16
C GLU A 17 53.74 -19.15 -22.98
N PHE A 18 53.37 -20.17 -23.75
CA PHE A 18 52.07 -20.84 -23.62
C PHE A 18 51.93 -21.59 -22.29
N GLU A 19 52.99 -22.16 -21.75
CA GLU A 19 52.99 -22.79 -20.43
C GLU A 19 52.76 -21.75 -19.31
N LYS A 20 53.38 -20.58 -19.41
CA LYS A 20 53.14 -19.46 -18.47
C LYS A 20 51.70 -18.97 -18.55
N GLU A 21 51.17 -18.79 -19.75
CA GLU A 21 49.79 -18.34 -19.93
C GLU A 21 48.77 -19.39 -19.48
N ASN A 22 49.00 -20.67 -19.78
CA ASN A 22 48.15 -21.76 -19.27
C ASN A 22 48.15 -21.79 -17.75
N LYS A 23 49.30 -21.59 -17.11
CA LYS A 23 49.36 -21.53 -15.65
C LYS A 23 48.55 -20.35 -15.10
N ARG A 24 48.64 -19.17 -15.72
CA ARG A 24 47.86 -17.98 -15.36
C ARG A 24 46.35 -18.23 -15.49
N LEU A 25 45.91 -18.76 -16.64
CA LEU A 25 44.51 -19.06 -16.92
C LEU A 25 43.95 -20.12 -15.97
N VAL A 26 44.75 -21.11 -15.59
CA VAL A 26 44.36 -22.14 -14.61
C VAL A 26 44.19 -21.53 -13.23
N ASP A 27 45.10 -20.66 -12.80
CA ASP A 27 45.00 -19.97 -11.51
C ASP A 27 43.79 -19.02 -11.46
N GLU A 28 43.49 -18.32 -12.55
CA GLU A 28 42.32 -17.45 -12.68
C GLU A 28 41.01 -18.23 -12.67
N ASN A 29 40.94 -19.33 -13.43
CA ASN A 29 39.79 -20.24 -13.38
C ASN A 29 39.58 -20.82 -11.99
N ARG A 30 40.65 -21.15 -11.25
CA ARG A 30 40.53 -21.62 -9.87
C ARG A 30 39.86 -20.56 -8.98
N LYS A 31 40.35 -19.32 -9.02
CA LYS A 31 39.77 -18.22 -8.24
C LYS A 31 38.32 -17.95 -8.59
N GLN A 32 37.98 -17.86 -9.88
CA GLN A 32 36.61 -17.62 -10.32
C GLN A 32 35.65 -18.74 -9.88
N ARG A 33 36.12 -19.99 -9.86
CA ARG A 33 35.31 -21.12 -9.37
C ARG A 33 35.08 -21.06 -7.86
N GLU A 34 36.10 -20.68 -7.09
CA GLU A 34 35.98 -20.49 -5.63
C GLU A 34 35.00 -19.36 -5.30
N GLU A 35 35.09 -18.22 -5.99
CA GLU A 35 34.17 -17.09 -5.84
C GLU A 35 32.73 -17.47 -6.20
N LEU A 36 32.53 -18.22 -7.29
CA LEU A 36 31.21 -18.73 -7.67
C LEU A 36 30.64 -19.70 -6.64
N GLU A 37 31.48 -20.53 -6.03
CA GLU A 37 31.05 -21.45 -4.98
C GLU A 37 30.63 -20.69 -3.72
N GLU A 38 31.39 -19.67 -3.33
CA GLU A 38 31.04 -18.80 -2.20
C GLU A 38 29.74 -18.02 -2.47
N TYR A 39 29.59 -17.47 -3.67
CA TYR A 39 28.36 -16.81 -4.11
C TYR A 39 27.15 -17.76 -4.04
N ARG A 40 27.29 -19.00 -4.52
CA ARG A 40 26.24 -20.03 -4.44
C ARG A 40 25.90 -20.44 -3.01
N LYS A 41 26.87 -20.46 -2.10
CA LYS A 41 26.62 -20.71 -0.67
C LYS A 41 25.81 -19.59 -0.02
N ARG A 42 26.11 -18.33 -0.38
CA ARG A 42 25.36 -17.15 0.10
C ARG A 42 23.98 -17.05 -0.56
N HIS A 43 23.83 -17.53 -1.79
CA HIS A 43 22.60 -17.44 -2.59
C HIS A 43 22.20 -18.84 -3.13
N PRO A 44 21.65 -19.71 -2.27
CA PRO A 44 21.22 -21.03 -2.71
C PRO A 44 20.11 -20.93 -3.76
N ALA A 45 20.08 -21.84 -4.73
CA ALA A 45 19.10 -21.81 -5.83
C ALA A 45 17.63 -21.94 -5.36
N THR A 46 17.41 -22.36 -4.12
CA THR A 46 16.11 -22.41 -3.46
C THR A 46 15.60 -21.06 -2.99
N VAL A 47 16.40 -19.99 -3.02
CA VAL A 47 15.93 -18.66 -2.61
C VAL A 47 15.79 -17.69 -3.78
N GLY A 48 14.59 -17.12 -3.92
CA GLY A 48 14.31 -16.02 -4.83
C GLY A 48 14.46 -14.67 -4.12
N VAL A 49 14.61 -13.59 -4.88
CA VAL A 49 14.63 -12.22 -4.35
C VAL A 49 13.39 -11.48 -4.84
N LYS A 50 12.50 -11.10 -3.92
CA LYS A 50 11.31 -10.28 -4.20
C LYS A 50 11.33 -9.12 -3.23
N ASN A 51 11.35 -7.90 -3.76
CA ASN A 51 11.43 -6.65 -2.98
C ASN A 51 12.64 -6.63 -2.01
N GLY A 52 13.81 -7.07 -2.47
CA GLY A 52 15.05 -7.04 -1.68
C GLY A 52 15.10 -8.02 -0.50
N LYS A 53 14.12 -8.93 -0.38
CA LYS A 53 14.10 -9.98 0.65
C LYS A 53 14.16 -11.35 0.02
N THR A 54 14.98 -12.20 0.63
CA THR A 54 15.17 -13.61 0.31
C THR A 54 13.93 -14.39 0.73
N TYR A 55 13.36 -15.18 -0.17
CA TYR A 55 12.25 -16.10 0.14
C TYR A 55 12.50 -17.47 -0.47
N ASP A 56 12.04 -18.53 0.19
CA ASP A 56 12.15 -19.89 -0.34
C ASP A 56 11.21 -20.07 -1.53
N VAL A 57 11.77 -20.29 -2.71
CA VAL A 57 11.07 -20.79 -3.88
C VAL A 57 10.91 -22.29 -3.68
N LYS A 58 9.68 -22.72 -3.35
CA LYS A 58 9.35 -24.15 -3.41
C LYS A 58 9.60 -24.62 -4.84
N GLN A 59 10.55 -25.54 -5.00
CA GLN A 59 10.67 -26.29 -6.24
C GLN A 59 9.36 -27.05 -6.44
N GLU A 60 8.68 -26.72 -7.54
CA GLU A 60 7.52 -27.47 -8.00
C GLU A 60 8.04 -28.84 -8.41
N ASN A 61 8.02 -29.80 -7.48
CA ASN A 61 8.28 -31.19 -7.81
C ASN A 61 7.18 -31.63 -8.78
N ALA A 62 7.48 -31.60 -10.07
CA ALA A 62 6.73 -32.22 -11.15
C ALA A 62 6.83 -33.75 -11.03
N ALA A 63 6.31 -34.28 -9.92
CA ALA A 63 6.09 -35.69 -9.66
C ALA A 63 5.21 -35.80 -8.41
N THR A 64 3.97 -35.32 -8.49
CA THR A 64 2.94 -35.71 -7.52
C THR A 64 1.89 -36.48 -8.30
N GLY A 65 1.69 -37.73 -7.87
CA GLY A 65 0.93 -38.74 -8.57
C GLY A 65 -0.50 -38.33 -8.91
N THR A 66 -1.06 -39.14 -9.79
CA THR A 66 -2.48 -39.26 -10.13
C THR A 66 -3.35 -39.29 -8.87
N ALA A 67 -3.75 -38.12 -8.39
CA ALA A 67 -4.89 -37.95 -7.51
C ALA A 67 -5.96 -37.26 -8.34
N GLU A 68 -6.95 -38.05 -8.76
CA GLU A 68 -8.13 -37.61 -9.49
C GLU A 68 -8.77 -36.40 -8.80
N GLY A 69 -8.73 -35.26 -9.49
CA GLY A 69 -9.70 -34.18 -9.46
C GLY A 69 -10.35 -33.80 -8.12
N THR A 70 -9.59 -33.26 -7.16
CA THR A 70 -10.22 -32.31 -6.23
C THR A 70 -10.19 -30.93 -6.89
N GLY A 71 -11.28 -30.62 -7.60
CA GLY A 71 -11.45 -29.33 -8.26
C GLY A 71 -11.11 -28.18 -7.31
N LYS A 72 -10.46 -27.13 -7.85
CA LYS A 72 -10.14 -25.90 -7.10
C LYS A 72 -11.33 -25.53 -6.22
N ARG A 73 -11.11 -25.44 -4.90
CA ARG A 73 -12.16 -25.06 -3.95
C ARG A 73 -12.83 -23.79 -4.48
N LYS A 74 -14.16 -23.84 -4.63
CA LYS A 74 -14.94 -22.67 -5.05
C LYS A 74 -14.66 -21.54 -4.05
N GLN A 75 -14.39 -20.35 -4.58
CA GLN A 75 -14.18 -19.17 -3.75
C GLN A 75 -15.47 -18.87 -2.98
N GLY A 76 -15.35 -18.66 -1.67
CA GLY A 76 -16.48 -18.39 -0.77
C GLY A 76 -16.52 -19.33 0.44
N ALA A 77 -17.45 -19.05 1.35
CA ALA A 77 -17.70 -19.92 2.50
C ALA A 77 -18.19 -21.30 2.02
N GLN A 78 -17.74 -22.37 2.67
CA GLN A 78 -18.15 -23.72 2.27
C GLN A 78 -19.65 -23.92 2.55
N THR A 79 -20.25 -24.87 1.84
CA THR A 79 -21.64 -25.27 2.08
C THR A 79 -21.83 -25.67 3.54
N GLY A 80 -22.80 -25.07 4.23
CA GLY A 80 -23.08 -25.33 5.65
C GLY A 80 -22.50 -24.30 6.64
N HIS A 81 -21.68 -23.34 6.18
CA HIS A 81 -21.26 -22.22 7.02
C HIS A 81 -22.43 -21.27 7.28
N LYS A 82 -22.63 -20.87 8.54
CA LYS A 82 -23.62 -19.85 8.89
C LYS A 82 -23.23 -18.54 8.21
N GLY A 83 -24.17 -17.97 7.46
CA GLY A 83 -23.97 -16.66 6.82
C GLY A 83 -23.65 -15.60 7.86
N HIS A 84 -22.56 -14.87 7.64
CA HIS A 84 -22.21 -13.71 8.45
C HIS A 84 -22.71 -12.45 7.75
N PHE A 85 -23.62 -11.73 8.39
CA PHE A 85 -24.17 -10.48 7.86
C PHE A 85 -23.78 -9.31 8.75
N ARG A 86 -23.68 -8.11 8.18
CA ARG A 86 -23.52 -6.89 8.96
C ARG A 86 -24.73 -6.72 9.86
N LYS A 87 -24.51 -6.52 11.17
CA LYS A 87 -25.59 -6.24 12.12
C LYS A 87 -26.29 -4.95 11.72
N THR A 88 -27.61 -4.92 11.80
CA THR A 88 -28.38 -3.70 11.57
C THR A 88 -27.99 -2.64 12.61
N PRO A 89 -27.58 -1.43 12.20
CA PRO A 89 -27.22 -0.37 13.14
C PRO A 89 -28.44 0.13 13.91
N LYS A 90 -28.20 0.87 14.99
CA LYS A 90 -29.25 1.58 15.74
C LYS A 90 -29.87 2.63 14.82
N ILE A 91 -31.19 2.58 14.66
CA ILE A 91 -31.92 3.55 13.84
C ILE A 91 -32.00 4.87 14.59
N THR A 92 -31.41 5.93 14.00
CA THR A 92 -31.51 7.32 14.47
C THR A 92 -32.77 7.99 13.92
N ASP A 93 -32.98 7.91 12.61
CA ASP A 93 -34.09 8.59 11.93
C ASP A 93 -35.00 7.61 11.16
N ARG A 94 -36.30 7.94 11.09
CA ARG A 94 -37.30 7.17 10.34
C ARG A 94 -38.03 8.06 9.35
N ILE A 95 -37.74 7.86 8.07
CA ILE A 95 -38.38 8.59 6.97
C ILE A 95 -39.37 7.66 6.27
N ALA A 96 -40.63 8.07 6.16
CA ALA A 96 -41.67 7.33 5.47
C ALA A 96 -41.92 7.93 4.08
N ILE A 97 -41.55 7.19 3.04
CA ILE A 97 -41.76 7.61 1.65
C ILE A 97 -43.18 7.20 1.23
N HIS A 98 -44.01 8.19 0.91
CA HIS A 98 -45.37 7.97 0.40
C HIS A 98 -45.42 8.44 -1.06
N ALA A 99 -45.68 7.52 -1.99
CA ALA A 99 -46.01 7.91 -3.36
C ALA A 99 -47.34 8.69 -3.35
N LYS A 100 -47.41 9.87 -3.99
CA LYS A 100 -48.65 10.66 -4.06
C LYS A 100 -49.65 10.00 -5.02
N GLN A 101 -49.19 9.61 -6.20
CA GLN A 101 -49.89 8.79 -7.18
C GLN A 101 -48.86 7.87 -7.83
N PHE A 102 -49.22 6.62 -8.06
CA PHE A 102 -48.35 5.65 -8.73
C PHE A 102 -49.22 4.82 -9.66
N GLN A 103 -48.94 4.90 -10.95
CA GLN A 103 -49.58 4.07 -11.97
C GLN A 103 -48.70 2.84 -12.20
N CYS A 104 -49.32 1.73 -12.60
CA CYS A 104 -48.59 0.53 -12.97
C CYS A 104 -47.68 0.85 -14.18
N PRO A 105 -46.35 0.67 -14.08
CA PRO A 105 -45.45 0.96 -15.20
C PRO A 105 -45.68 0.04 -16.42
N GLU A 106 -46.37 -1.09 -16.23
CA GLU A 106 -46.65 -2.05 -17.30
C GLU A 106 -48.00 -1.80 -17.99
N CYS A 107 -49.06 -1.50 -17.23
CA CYS A 107 -50.42 -1.38 -17.76
C CYS A 107 -51.12 -0.04 -17.48
N SER A 108 -50.42 0.93 -16.87
CA SER A 108 -50.90 2.27 -16.52
C SER A 108 -52.13 2.33 -15.60
N SER A 109 -52.58 1.20 -15.07
CA SER A 109 -53.70 1.15 -14.12
C SER A 109 -53.36 1.81 -12.77
N PRO A 110 -54.34 2.34 -12.03
CA PRO A 110 -54.12 2.86 -10.68
C PRO A 110 -53.66 1.75 -9.73
N LEU A 111 -52.57 1.97 -8.99
CA LEU A 111 -52.09 1.03 -8.00
C LEU A 111 -52.72 1.25 -6.62
N VAL A 112 -53.01 0.15 -5.93
CA VAL A 112 -53.52 0.15 -4.55
C VAL A 112 -52.38 -0.09 -3.57
N ARG A 113 -52.38 0.62 -2.45
CA ARG A 113 -51.34 0.48 -1.42
C ARG A 113 -51.45 -0.88 -0.71
N ARG A 114 -50.37 -1.68 -0.75
CA ARG A 114 -50.28 -2.96 -0.02
C ARG A 114 -48.98 -3.02 0.80
N GLY A 115 -49.06 -2.51 2.03
CA GLY A 115 -47.96 -2.58 3.01
C GLY A 115 -46.76 -1.69 2.70
N PHE A 116 -45.68 -1.90 3.47
CA PHE A 116 -44.42 -1.18 3.30
C PHE A 116 -43.24 -2.14 3.50
N ARG A 117 -42.17 -1.93 2.72
CA ARG A 117 -40.87 -2.59 2.93
C ARG A 117 -39.97 -1.66 3.74
N LYS A 118 -39.22 -2.22 4.70
CA LYS A 118 -38.21 -1.47 5.45
C LYS A 118 -36.87 -1.60 4.74
N ARG A 119 -36.18 -0.47 4.53
CA ARG A 119 -34.79 -0.42 4.09
C ARG A 119 -34.04 0.52 5.03
N VAL A 120 -32.95 0.04 5.62
CA VAL A 120 -32.05 0.87 6.44
C VAL A 120 -30.90 1.31 5.54
N ILE A 121 -30.60 2.60 5.54
CA ILE A 121 -29.49 3.21 4.80
C ILE A 121 -28.60 3.89 5.83
N GLU A 122 -27.32 3.52 5.84
CA GLU A 122 -26.29 4.26 6.56
C GLU A 122 -25.74 5.31 5.61
N ASP A 123 -25.82 6.57 5.99
CA ASP A 123 -25.43 7.71 5.17
C ASP A 123 -24.34 8.54 5.87
N VAL A 124 -23.53 9.22 5.07
CA VAL A 124 -22.54 10.19 5.57
C VAL A 124 -23.13 11.58 5.33
N PRO A 125 -23.36 12.38 6.37
CA PRO A 125 -23.97 13.69 6.19
C PRO A 125 -23.05 14.61 5.37
N PRO A 126 -23.60 15.62 4.67
CA PRO A 126 -22.81 16.63 3.98
C PRO A 126 -21.80 17.28 4.94
N VAL A 127 -20.51 17.18 4.62
CA VAL A 127 -19.43 17.74 5.43
C VAL A 127 -19.15 19.16 4.94
N THR A 128 -19.33 20.16 5.82
CA THR A 128 -19.00 21.55 5.53
C THR A 128 -17.95 22.05 6.52
N PRO A 129 -16.91 22.78 6.07
CA PRO A 129 -15.89 23.28 6.96
C PRO A 129 -16.46 24.37 7.86
N ARG A 130 -16.21 24.27 9.17
CA ARG A 130 -16.55 25.31 10.12
C ARG A 130 -15.42 26.34 10.18
N ILE A 131 -15.63 27.51 9.59
CA ILE A 131 -14.68 28.63 9.63
C ILE A 131 -15.07 29.57 10.79
N VAL A 132 -14.17 29.74 11.76
CA VAL A 132 -14.41 30.58 12.96
C VAL A 132 -13.27 31.58 13.09
N GLN A 133 -13.62 32.86 13.16
CA GLN A 133 -12.67 33.92 13.49
C GLN A 133 -12.69 34.16 15.00
N TYR A 134 -11.55 33.99 15.66
CA TYR A 134 -11.38 34.34 17.06
C TYR A 134 -10.93 35.81 17.16
N ARG A 135 -11.66 36.62 17.95
CA ARG A 135 -11.26 37.98 18.31
C ARG A 135 -10.64 37.92 19.70
N ILE A 136 -9.32 37.92 19.74
CA ILE A 136 -8.55 37.77 20.98
C ILE A 136 -8.32 39.16 21.56
N GLU A 137 -8.84 39.39 22.76
CA GLU A 137 -8.59 40.65 23.48
C GLU A 137 -7.17 40.62 24.08
N ARG A 138 -6.50 41.77 24.07
CA ARG A 138 -5.17 41.96 24.67
C ARG A 138 -5.29 42.93 25.84
N MET A 139 -4.86 42.52 27.02
CA MET A 139 -4.98 43.30 28.24
C MET A 139 -3.60 43.75 28.70
N TYR A 140 -3.48 45.02 29.05
CA TYR A 140 -2.24 45.58 29.58
C TYR A 140 -2.27 45.61 31.11
N CYS A 141 -1.32 44.94 31.75
CA CYS A 141 -1.17 45.00 33.20
C CYS A 141 -0.30 46.19 33.60
N THR A 142 -0.88 47.15 34.33
CA THR A 142 -0.20 48.38 34.77
C THR A 142 0.90 48.14 35.80
N LYS A 143 0.85 47.03 36.56
CA LYS A 143 1.85 46.68 37.57
C LYS A 143 3.10 46.06 36.96
N CYS A 144 2.96 45.05 36.10
CA CYS A 144 4.09 44.35 35.48
C CYS A 144 4.50 44.93 34.12
N ARG A 145 3.70 45.87 33.56
CA ARG A 145 3.90 46.54 32.26
C ARG A 145 3.95 45.58 31.06
N LYS A 146 3.22 44.47 31.12
CA LYS A 146 3.15 43.45 30.07
C LYS A 146 1.73 43.31 29.51
N PHE A 147 1.65 42.84 28.27
CA PHE A 147 0.40 42.39 27.67
C PHE A 147 0.14 40.93 28.03
N HIS A 148 -1.11 40.64 28.30
CA HIS A 148 -1.63 39.29 28.51
C HIS A 148 -2.77 39.05 27.52
N GLU A 149 -2.95 37.82 27.10
CA GLU A 149 -3.95 37.37 26.13
C GLU A 149 -4.51 36.03 26.63
N PRO A 150 -5.80 35.74 26.41
CA PRO A 150 -6.35 34.43 26.72
C PRO A 150 -5.84 33.40 25.71
N ASP A 151 -5.69 32.16 26.17
CA ASP A 151 -5.30 31.05 25.32
C ASP A 151 -6.43 30.64 24.35
N VAL A 152 -6.04 30.13 23.18
CA VAL A 152 -6.95 29.57 22.17
C VAL A 152 -6.70 28.08 22.04
N ASP A 153 -7.48 27.28 22.78
CA ASP A 153 -7.22 25.84 22.94
C ASP A 153 -7.49 24.99 21.70
N ILE A 154 -8.18 25.52 20.69
CA ILE A 154 -8.59 24.75 19.50
C ILE A 154 -7.47 24.63 18.45
N ALA A 155 -6.43 25.46 18.55
CA ALA A 155 -5.34 25.56 17.57
C ALA A 155 -4.01 25.79 18.29
N LEU A 156 -2.90 25.38 17.68
CA LEU A 156 -1.59 25.74 18.19
C LEU A 156 -1.31 27.24 17.96
N PRO A 157 -0.42 27.87 18.75
CA PRO A 157 -0.04 29.27 18.54
C PRO A 157 0.42 29.51 17.09
N GLY A 158 -0.21 30.49 16.43
CA GLY A 158 0.10 30.84 15.03
C GLY A 158 -0.46 29.91 13.96
N ALA A 159 -1.14 28.82 14.33
CA ALA A 159 -1.74 27.89 13.38
C ALA A 159 -3.07 28.42 12.81
N THR A 160 -3.28 28.18 11.52
CA THR A 160 -4.55 28.47 10.83
C THR A 160 -5.53 27.30 10.86
N LEU A 161 -5.03 26.08 11.06
CA LEU A 161 -5.82 24.86 11.17
C LEU A 161 -6.02 24.49 12.64
N SER A 162 -7.23 24.02 12.96
CA SER A 162 -7.50 23.44 14.28
C SER A 162 -6.68 22.19 14.52
N ILE A 163 -6.43 21.88 15.79
CA ILE A 163 -5.78 20.63 16.23
C ILE A 163 -6.51 19.41 15.64
N ARG A 164 -7.84 19.44 15.55
CA ARG A 164 -8.63 18.36 14.95
C ARG A 164 -8.30 18.15 13.46
N ALA A 165 -8.24 19.23 12.69
CA ALA A 165 -7.90 19.14 11.27
C ALA A 165 -6.47 18.62 11.08
N MET A 166 -5.51 19.09 11.89
CA MET A 166 -4.14 18.60 11.88
C MET A 166 -4.03 17.11 12.22
N LEU A 167 -4.79 16.63 13.20
CA LEU A 167 -4.81 15.21 13.57
C LEU A 167 -5.36 14.33 12.45
N ILE A 168 -6.39 14.79 11.73
CA ILE A 168 -6.93 14.07 10.56
C ILE A 168 -5.87 13.98 9.45
N VAL A 169 -5.22 15.09 9.13
CA VAL A 169 -4.11 15.14 8.16
C VAL A 169 -2.99 14.19 8.57
N ALA A 170 -2.58 14.23 9.84
CA ALA A 170 -1.54 13.36 10.39
C ALA A 170 -1.95 11.88 10.32
N PHE A 171 -3.21 11.55 10.61
CA PHE A 171 -3.73 10.19 10.49
C PHE A 171 -3.75 9.70 9.04
N PHE A 172 -4.16 10.54 8.09
CA PHE A 172 -4.13 10.19 6.67
C PHE A 172 -2.70 9.98 6.18
N LYS A 173 -1.78 10.87 6.58
CA LYS A 173 -0.39 10.79 6.16
C LYS A 173 0.37 9.61 6.78
N THR A 174 0.24 9.42 8.09
CA THR A 174 1.07 8.45 8.84
C THR A 174 0.35 7.13 9.08
N GLY A 175 -0.93 7.19 9.44
CA GLY A 175 -1.77 6.02 9.69
C GLY A 175 -2.19 5.31 8.39
N MET A 176 -2.72 6.06 7.42
CA MET A 176 -3.18 5.50 6.14
C MET A 176 -2.10 5.53 5.04
N ARG A 177 -0.94 6.15 5.31
CA ARG A 177 0.21 6.24 4.39
C ARG A 177 -0.13 6.85 3.02
N MET A 178 -1.02 7.82 3.01
CA MET A 178 -1.39 8.54 1.79
C MET A 178 -0.24 9.44 1.29
N SER A 179 -0.20 9.69 -0.02
CA SER A 179 0.66 10.72 -0.60
C SER A 179 0.23 12.12 -0.10
N ILE A 180 1.09 13.12 -0.21
CA ILE A 180 0.73 14.47 0.26
C ILE A 180 -0.37 15.05 -0.64
N GLU A 181 -0.32 14.70 -1.92
CA GLU A 181 -1.28 15.04 -2.95
C GLU A 181 -2.66 14.44 -2.63
N ASP A 182 -2.72 13.15 -2.29
CA ASP A 182 -3.97 12.48 -1.93
C ASP A 182 -4.58 13.04 -0.64
N VAL A 183 -3.73 13.37 0.35
CA VAL A 183 -4.20 14.02 1.59
C VAL A 183 -4.82 15.37 1.25
N SER A 184 -4.13 16.19 0.45
CA SER A 184 -4.59 17.52 0.06
C SER A 184 -5.87 17.47 -0.78
N MET A 185 -5.96 16.51 -1.71
CA MET A 185 -7.17 16.24 -2.49
C MET A 185 -8.32 15.81 -1.58
N THR A 186 -8.08 14.88 -0.66
CA THR A 186 -9.11 14.39 0.26
C THR A 186 -9.64 15.50 1.16
N MET A 187 -8.76 16.33 1.71
CA MET A 187 -9.14 17.46 2.55
C MET A 187 -9.97 18.49 1.77
N ARG A 188 -9.68 18.68 0.49
CA ARG A 188 -10.46 19.56 -0.39
C ARG A 188 -11.83 18.97 -0.75
N GLU A 189 -11.85 17.76 -1.31
CA GLU A 189 -13.05 17.16 -1.90
C GLU A 189 -14.06 16.70 -0.84
N ILE A 190 -13.58 16.13 0.27
CA ILE A 190 -14.46 15.60 1.32
C ILE A 190 -14.76 16.64 2.39
N PHE A 191 -13.75 17.40 2.83
CA PHE A 191 -13.89 18.31 3.96
C PHE A 191 -14.04 19.79 3.57
N GLY A 192 -13.88 20.12 2.28
CA GLY A 192 -13.92 21.51 1.80
C GLY A 192 -12.76 22.37 2.31
N LEU A 193 -11.67 21.76 2.78
CA LEU A 193 -10.49 22.45 3.31
C LEU A 193 -9.34 22.38 2.32
N SER A 194 -8.95 23.53 1.79
CA SER A 194 -7.75 23.66 0.95
C SER A 194 -6.50 23.67 1.84
N ILE A 195 -5.66 22.64 1.71
CA ILE A 195 -4.36 22.56 2.37
C ILE A 195 -3.29 22.47 1.27
N SER A 196 -2.22 23.25 1.42
CA SER A 196 -1.06 23.30 0.52
C SER A 196 0.13 22.57 1.11
#